data_AF-A0A6M0GG30-F1
#
_entry.id   AF-A0A6M0GG30-F1
#
_cell.length_a   1.000
_cell.length_b   1.000
_cell.length_c   1.000
_cell.angle_alpha   90.00
_cell.angle_beta   90.00
_cell.angle_gamma   90.00
#
_symmetry.space_group_name_H-M   'P 1'
#
loop_
_entity.id
_entity.type
_entity.pdbx_description
1 polymer ?
#
loop_
_entity_poly.entity_id
_entity_poly.type
_entity_poly.pdbx_seq_one_letter_code
_entity_poly.pdbx_strand_id
1 'polypeptide(L)' 'MRNGRPLKSINQQYNKDVALRKSKLCGSKKTSKRIQQITFKRNKKVGDYLHKTSEIIVKRLVA' A
#
# COMPACT_ATOMS: atom_id res chain seq x y z
N MET A 1 -13.45 14.86 2.83
CA MET A 1 -12.67 13.98 3.73
C MET A 1 -12.03 12.88 2.89
N ARG A 2 -10.75 12.57 3.07
CA ARG A 2 -10.16 11.35 2.48
C ARG A 2 -10.59 10.17 3.35
N ASN A 3 -11.75 9.60 3.04
CA ASN A 3 -12.30 8.43 3.74
C ASN A 3 -11.37 7.23 3.52
N GLY A 4 -11.46 6.14 4.28
CA GLY A 4 -10.55 4.97 4.15
C GLY A 4 -10.59 4.20 2.81
N ARG A 5 -11.41 4.64 1.84
CA ARG A 5 -11.59 3.99 0.52
C ARG A 5 -10.30 3.96 -0.34
N PRO A 6 -9.51 5.05 -0.46
CA PRO A 6 -8.26 5.02 -1.21
C PRO A 6 -7.23 4.08 -0.58
N LEU A 7 -7.15 4.03 0.75
CA LEU A 7 -6.26 3.09 1.45
C LEU A 7 -6.65 1.63 1.18
N LYS A 8 -7.96 1.32 1.22
CA LYS A 8 -8.48 -0.01 0.86
C LYS A 8 -8.14 -0.37 -0.59
N SER A 9 -8.28 0.56 -1.52
CA SER A 9 -7.94 0.35 -2.95
C SER A 9 -6.45 0.06 -3.15
N ILE A 10 -5.56 0.83 -2.49
CA ILE A 10 -4.11 0.58 -2.50
C ILE A 10 -3.82 -0.84 -2.01
N ASN A 11 -4.48 -1.27 -0.93
CA ASN A 11 -4.28 -2.60 -0.36
C ASN A 11 -4.85 -3.70 -1.25
N GLN A 12 -6.01 -3.47 -1.88
CA GLN A 12 -6.63 -4.43 -2.80
C GLN A 12 -5.73 -4.71 -4.01
N GLN A 13 -5.18 -3.66 -4.63
CA GLN A 13 -4.27 -3.80 -5.77
C GLN A 13 -3.02 -4.59 -5.37
N TYR A 14 -2.43 -4.24 -4.22
CA TYR A 14 -1.28 -4.95 -3.67
C TYR A 14 -1.56 -6.45 -3.46
N ASN A 15 -2.69 -6.79 -2.85
CA ASN A 15 -3.07 -8.17 -2.58
C ASN A 15 -3.20 -8.99 -3.87
N LYS A 16 -3.86 -8.44 -4.90
CA LYS A 16 -4.00 -9.08 -6.22
C LYS A 16 -2.63 -9.33 -6.86
N ASP A 17 -1.77 -8.31 -6.87
CA ASP A 17 -0.45 -8.38 -7.50
C ASP A 17 0.49 -9.36 -6.79
N VAL A 18 0.45 -9.40 -5.45
CA VAL A 18 1.27 -10.32 -4.66
C VAL A 18 0.77 -11.75 -4.78
N ALA A 19 -0.55 -11.99 -4.76
CA ALA A 19 -1.12 -13.32 -4.95
C ALA A 19 -0.69 -13.93 -6.30
N LEU A 20 -0.82 -13.16 -7.39
CA LEU A 20 -0.40 -13.58 -8.73
C LEU A 20 1.10 -13.88 -8.82
N ARG A 21 1.93 -13.15 -8.07
CA ARG A 21 3.39 -13.36 -8.10
C ARG A 21 3.81 -14.52 -7.24
N LYS A 22 3.16 -14.70 -6.09
CA LYS A 22 3.41 -15.84 -5.20
C LYS A 22 3.01 -17.15 -5.86
N SER A 23 1.91 -17.19 -6.63
CA SER A 23 1.52 -18.40 -7.37
C SER A 23 2.53 -18.81 -8.45
N LYS A 24 3.38 -17.88 -8.89
CA LYS A 24 4.46 -18.12 -9.87
C LYS A 24 5.81 -18.40 -9.21
N LEU A 25 5.90 -18.47 -7.88
CA LEU A 25 7.14 -18.83 -7.20
C LEU A 25 7.32 -20.36 -7.24
N CYS A 26 8.50 -20.81 -7.65
CA CYS A 26 8.85 -22.23 -7.63
C CYS A 26 9.57 -22.61 -6.33
N GLY A 27 9.30 -23.82 -5.85
CA GLY A 27 9.94 -24.40 -4.66
C GLY A 27 9.56 -23.70 -3.36
N SER A 28 10.48 -23.70 -2.39
CA SER A 28 10.27 -23.12 -1.05
C SER A 28 10.43 -21.59 -0.99
N LYS A 29 10.53 -20.91 -2.14
CA LYS A 29 10.76 -19.46 -2.20
C LYS A 29 9.50 -18.71 -1.78
N LYS A 30 9.59 -17.95 -0.68
CA LYS A 30 8.47 -17.15 -0.14
C LYS A 30 8.34 -15.76 -0.78
N THR A 31 9.38 -15.29 -1.49
CA THR A 31 9.44 -13.95 -2.06
C THR A 31 10.31 -13.88 -3.31
N SER A 32 10.22 -12.78 -4.04
CA SER A 32 11.08 -12.43 -5.18
C SER A 32 11.41 -10.94 -5.15
N LYS A 33 12.47 -10.52 -5.85
CA LYS A 33 12.82 -9.09 -6.03
C LYS A 33 11.61 -8.26 -6.45
N ARG A 34 10.75 -8.82 -7.32
CA ARG A 34 9.57 -8.12 -7.83
C ARG A 34 8.44 -7.99 -6.79
N ILE A 35 8.26 -8.99 -5.91
CA ILE A 35 7.34 -8.88 -4.76
C ILE A 35 7.84 -7.80 -3.79
N GLN A 36 9.14 -7.77 -3.50
CA GLN A 36 9.75 -6.74 -2.64
C GLN A 36 9.51 -5.33 -3.20
N GLN A 37 9.72 -5.13 -4.50
CA GLN A 37 9.44 -3.84 -5.15
C GLN A 37 7.96 -3.42 -5.06
N ILE A 38 7.03 -4.36 -5.15
CA ILE A 38 5.59 -4.08 -5.01
C ILE A 38 5.23 -3.72 -3.58
N THR A 39 5.79 -4.43 -2.61
CA THR A 39 5.67 -4.09 -1.20
C THR A 39 6.22 -2.70 -0.92
N PHE A 40 7.39 -2.35 -1.46
CA PHE A 40 7.98 -1.02 -1.33
C PHE A 40 7.07 0.07 -1.92
N LYS A 41 6.57 -0.13 -3.15
CA LYS A 41 5.62 0.80 -3.79
C LYS A 41 4.35 0.99 -2.98
N ARG A 42 3.79 -0.09 -2.44
CA ARG A 42 2.62 -0.04 -1.56
C ARG A 42 2.92 0.76 -0.29
N ASN A 43 4.06 0.53 0.35
CA ASN A 43 4.45 1.24 1.58
C ASN A 43 4.61 2.75 1.33
N LYS A 44 5.24 3.15 0.22
CA LYS A 44 5.32 4.57 -0.18
C LYS A 44 3.94 5.20 -0.36
N LYS A 45 3.01 4.54 -1.04
CA LYS A 45 1.63 5.03 -1.25
C LYS A 45 0.86 5.15 0.07
N VAL A 46 1.01 4.18 0.97
CA VAL A 46 0.38 4.22 2.30
C VAL A 46 0.95 5.37 3.13
N GLY A 47 2.27 5.55 3.15
CA GLY A 47 2.93 6.64 3.85
C GLY A 47 2.47 8.02 3.35
N ASP A 48 2.43 8.22 2.03
CA ASP A 48 1.92 9.46 1.41
C ASP A 48 0.46 9.73 1.78
N TYR A 49 -0.39 8.70 1.75
CA TYR A 49 -1.79 8.82 2.16
C TYR A 49 -1.91 9.26 3.62
N LEU A 50 -1.16 8.64 4.52
CA LEU A 50 -1.19 8.96 5.96
C LEU A 50 -0.67 10.36 6.23
N HIS A 51 0.44 10.76 5.59
CA HIS A 51 1.02 12.11 5.73
C HIS A 51 0.00 13.19 5.34
N LYS A 52 -0.59 13.08 4.14
CA LYS A 52 -1.61 14.03 3.66
C LYS A 52 -2.87 14.03 4.51
N THR A 53 -3.27 12.88 5.03
CA THR A 53 -4.45 12.79 5.91
C THR A 53 -4.19 13.48 7.24
N SER A 54 -3.02 13.25 7.85
CA SER A 54 -2.60 13.91 9.08
C SER A 54 -2.55 15.43 8.92
N GLU A 55 -1.94 15.92 7.83
CA GLU A 55 -1.86 17.35 7.52
C GLU A 55 -3.25 18.00 7.45
N ILE A 56 -4.22 17.35 6.79
CA ILE A 56 -5.61 17.85 6.70
C ILE A 56 -6.26 17.89 8.08
N ILE A 57 -6.04 16.86 8.92
CA ILE A 57 -6.60 16.81 10.28
C ILE A 57 -6.05 17.96 11.11
N VAL A 58 -4.72 18.15 11.14
CA VAL A 58 -4.08 19.23 11.89
C VAL A 58 -4.58 20.59 11.40
N LYS A 59 -4.61 20.83 10.08
CA LYS A 59 -5.14 22.08 9.51
C LYS A 59 -6.59 22.35 9.89
N ARG A 60 -7.42 21.31 10.01
CA ARG A 60 -8.82 21.45 10.45
C ARG A 60 -8.95 21.78 11.94
N LEU A 61 -8.03 21.31 12.77
CA LEU A 61 -8.07 21.51 14.23
C LEU A 61 -7.42 22.80 14.69
N VAL A 62 -6.53 23.37 13.88
CA VAL A 62 -5.87 24.67 14.13
C VAL A 62 -6.66 25.85 13.54
N ALA A 63 -7.61 25.57 12.65
CA ALA A 63 -8.50 26.55 12.03
C ALA A 63 -9.70 26.90 12.91
#